data_AF-A0A954Y9J6-F1
#
_entry.id   AF-A0A954Y9J6-F1
#
_cell.length_a   1.000
_cell.length_b   1.000
_cell.length_c   1.000
_cell.angle_alpha   90.00
_cell.angle_beta   90.00
_cell.angle_gamma   90.00
#
_symmetry.space_group_name_H-M   'P 1'
#
loop_
_entity.id
_entity.type
_entity.pdbx_description
1 polymer ?
#
loop_
_entity_poly.entity_id
_entity_poly.type
_entity_poly.pdbx_seq_one_letter_code
_entity_poly.pdbx_strand_id
1 'polypeptide(L)'
;MGPWRAVKLLLTLKCDESAHLLSDSTLRPLTKVEWWAVRLHQVSCRFCRSLEKQLRQVDEAATSRVGAAASLSDAARGRIAACLREEAERQD
;
A
#
# COMPACT_ATOMS: atom_id res chain seq x y z
N MET A 1 -7.94 3.13 27.25
CA MET A 1 -8.16 4.35 26.44
C MET A 1 -9.58 4.32 25.92
N GLY A 2 -10.41 5.35 26.19
CA GLY A 2 -11.85 5.28 25.96
C GLY A 2 -12.27 5.40 24.48
N PRO A 3 -13.34 4.71 24.05
CA PRO A 3 -13.79 4.67 22.65
C PRO A 3 -14.17 6.04 22.09
N TRP A 4 -14.60 6.96 22.96
CA TRP A 4 -14.98 8.33 22.58
C TRP A 4 -13.83 9.20 22.07
N ARG A 5 -12.60 8.99 22.58
CA ARG A 5 -11.42 9.69 22.04
C ARG A 5 -11.04 9.15 20.66
N ALA A 6 -11.14 7.84 20.45
CA ALA A 6 -10.91 7.23 19.15
C ALA A 6 -11.93 7.73 18.11
N VAL A 7 -13.23 7.74 18.45
CA VAL A 7 -14.30 8.27 17.59
C VAL A 7 -14.11 9.76 17.29
N LYS A 8 -13.68 10.56 18.28
CA LYS A 8 -13.39 11.99 18.05
C LYS A 8 -12.20 12.18 17.13
N LEU A 9 -11.10 11.43 17.35
CA LEU A 9 -9.90 11.46 16.51
C LEU A 9 -10.20 11.03 15.06
N LEU A 10 -11.09 10.03 14.90
CA LEU A 10 -11.62 9.54 13.63
C LEU A 10 -12.49 10.56 12.89
N LEU A 11 -13.33 11.31 13.62
CA LEU A 11 -14.17 12.38 13.07
C LEU A 11 -13.38 13.66 12.78
N THR A 12 -12.26 13.90 13.48
CA THR A 12 -11.36 15.03 13.23
C THR A 12 -10.21 14.72 12.27
N LEU A 13 -10.07 13.47 11.82
CA LEU A 13 -9.11 13.13 10.78
C LEU A 13 -9.48 13.95 9.54
N LYS A 14 -8.60 14.87 9.16
CA LYS A 14 -8.85 15.70 7.98
C LYS A 14 -8.79 14.81 6.75
N CYS A 15 -9.62 15.12 5.75
CA CYS A 15 -9.59 14.40 4.48
C CYS A 15 -8.18 14.36 3.87
N ASP A 16 -7.40 15.43 4.09
CA ASP A 16 -5.99 15.55 3.69
C ASP A 16 -5.09 14.50 4.36
N GLU A 17 -5.23 14.31 5.67
CA GLU A 17 -4.47 13.33 6.45
C GLU A 17 -4.88 11.89 6.09
N SER A 18 -6.18 11.66 5.85
CA SER A 18 -6.66 10.39 5.31
C SER A 18 -6.09 10.11 3.91
N ALA A 19 -6.00 11.12 3.04
CA ALA A 19 -5.46 10.98 1.70
C ALA A 19 -3.95 10.70 1.74
N HIS A 20 -3.23 11.33 2.66
CA HIS A 20 -1.82 11.09 2.89
C HIS A 20 -1.56 9.64 3.36
N LEU A 21 -2.33 9.16 4.35
CA LEU A 21 -2.26 7.77 4.81
C LEU A 21 -2.63 6.76 3.71
N LEU A 22 -3.59 7.11 2.86
CA LEU A 22 -3.97 6.30 1.69
C LEU A 22 -2.82 6.20 0.69
N SER A 23 -2.13 7.31 0.39
CA SER A 23 -0.95 7.31 -0.47
C SER A 23 0.21 6.53 0.15
N ASP A 24 0.44 6.70 1.45
CA ASP A 24 1.45 5.95 2.21
C ASP A 24 1.18 4.46 2.17
N SER A 25 -0.09 4.04 2.19
CA SER A 25 -0.46 2.61 2.15
C SER A 25 0.02 1.89 0.88
N THR A 26 0.30 2.64 -0.19
CA THR A 26 0.86 2.11 -1.44
C THR A 26 2.38 1.90 -1.35
N LEU A 27 3.07 2.64 -0.48
CA LEU A 27 4.54 2.57 -0.32
C LEU A 27 4.98 1.78 0.92
N ARG A 28 4.16 1.79 1.98
CA ARG A 28 4.44 1.12 3.25
C ARG A 28 3.18 0.42 3.80
N PRO A 29 3.33 -0.72 4.50
CA PRO A 29 2.23 -1.30 5.23
C PRO A 29 1.79 -0.37 6.36
N LEU A 30 0.50 -0.03 6.40
CA LEU A 30 -0.10 0.73 7.49
C LEU A 30 -0.12 -0.09 8.78
N THR A 31 0.09 0.57 9.91
CA THR A 31 -0.15 -0.04 11.22
C THR A 31 -1.64 -0.31 11.43
N LYS A 32 -1.99 -1.28 12.29
CA LYS A 32 -3.39 -1.65 12.56
C LYS A 32 -4.25 -0.45 12.99
N VAL A 33 -3.67 0.51 13.70
CA VAL A 33 -4.36 1.72 14.17
C VAL A 33 -4.64 2.67 13.01
N GLU A 34 -3.66 2.94 12.15
CA GLU A 34 -3.83 3.75 10.94
C GLU A 34 -4.84 3.11 9.97
N TRP A 35 -4.81 1.79 9.85
CA TRP A 35 -5.76 1.05 9.03
C TRP A 35 -7.19 1.26 9.50
N TRP A 36 -7.46 1.07 10.80
CA TRP A 36 -8.79 1.35 11.37
C TRP A 36 -9.15 2.83 11.26
N ALA A 37 -8.18 3.74 11.38
CA ALA A 37 -8.40 5.17 11.25
C ALA A 37 -8.97 5.55 9.87
N VAL A 38 -8.29 5.10 8.82
CA VAL A 38 -8.70 5.31 7.42
C VAL A 38 -10.02 4.61 7.13
N ARG A 39 -10.20 3.35 7.58
CA ARG A 39 -11.41 2.57 7.33
C ARG A 39 -12.66 3.22 7.91
N LEU A 40 -12.59 3.68 9.16
CA LEU A 40 -13.71 4.35 9.83
C LEU A 40 -13.98 5.73 9.22
N HIS A 41 -12.95 6.47 8.81
CA HIS A 41 -13.13 7.74 8.10
C HIS A 41 -13.79 7.56 6.72
N GLN A 42 -13.45 6.51 5.97
CA GLN A 42 -14.09 6.19 4.68
C GLN A 42 -15.58 5.83 4.81
N VAL A 43 -16.00 5.29 5.97
CA VAL A 43 -17.43 5.01 6.23
C VAL A 43 -18.24 6.30 6.32
N SER A 44 -17.68 7.35 6.93
CA SER A 44 -18.35 8.64 7.11
C SER A 44 -18.06 9.65 5.98
N CYS A 45 -16.96 9.48 5.22
CA CYS A 45 -16.54 10.40 4.17
C CYS A 45 -16.61 9.76 2.78
N ARG A 46 -17.61 10.18 1.99
CA ARG A 46 -17.83 9.68 0.61
C ARG A 46 -16.69 10.06 -0.35
N PHE A 47 -16.01 11.20 -0.12
CA PHE A 47 -14.88 11.64 -0.92
C PHE A 47 -13.67 10.70 -0.76
N CYS A 48 -13.26 10.42 0.48
CA CYS A 48 -12.15 9.52 0.77
C CYS A 48 -12.43 8.08 0.27
N ARG A 49 -13.70 7.65 0.28
CA ARG A 49 -14.10 6.38 -0.34
C ARG A 49 -13.98 6.37 -1.87
N SER A 50 -14.22 7.51 -2.53
CA SER A 50 -13.99 7.64 -3.97
C SER A 50 -12.50 7.64 -4.30
N LEU A 51 -11.69 8.31 -3.48
CA LEU A 51 -10.24 8.37 -3.63
C LEU A 51 -9.60 6.98 -3.51
N GLU A 52 -10.00 6.18 -2.52
CA GLU A 52 -9.54 4.78 -2.37
C GLU A 52 -9.80 3.96 -3.64
N LYS A 53 -11.00 4.10 -4.23
CA LYS A 53 -11.33 3.39 -5.47
C LYS A 53 -10.43 3.82 -6.63
N GLN A 54 -10.17 5.11 -6.77
CA GLN A 54 -9.28 5.64 -7.82
C GLN A 54 -7.85 5.15 -7.63
N LEU A 55 -7.33 5.20 -6.40
CA LEU A 55 -6.00 4.68 -6.08
C LEU A 55 -5.89 3.18 -6.38
N ARG A 56 -6.92 2.40 -6.02
CA ARG A 56 -6.95 0.96 -6.32
C ARG A 56 -6.98 0.68 -7.82
N GLN A 57 -7.69 1.49 -8.61
CA GLN A 57 -7.70 1.37 -10.07
C GLN A 57 -6.33 1.70 -10.67
N VAL A 58 -5.64 2.71 -10.14
CA VAL A 58 -4.27 3.04 -10.56
C VAL A 58 -3.30 1.92 -10.22
N ASP A 59 -3.40 1.36 -9.01
CA ASP A 59 -2.56 0.24 -8.57
C ASP A 59 -2.80 -1.03 -9.40
N GLU A 60 -4.05 -1.34 -9.72
CA GLU A 60 -4.41 -2.46 -10.60
C GLU A 60 -3.93 -2.24 -12.05
N ALA A 61 -4.03 -1.01 -12.57
CA ALA A 61 -3.49 -0.65 -13.88
C ALA A 61 -1.96 -0.69 -13.91
N ALA A 62 -1.29 -0.25 -12.84
CA ALA A 62 0.15 -0.33 -12.70
C ALA A 62 0.61 -1.80 -12.60
N THR A 63 -0.03 -2.59 -11.74
CA THR A 63 0.28 -4.01 -11.53
C THR A 63 -0.01 -4.85 -12.77
N SER A 64 -1.08 -4.58 -13.52
CA SER A 64 -1.36 -5.30 -14.77
C SER A 64 -0.34 -4.99 -15.86
N ARG A 65 0.12 -3.74 -15.97
CA ARG A 65 1.21 -3.35 -16.88
C ARG A 65 2.55 -3.93 -16.46
N VAL A 66 2.86 -3.92 -15.16
CA VAL A 66 4.07 -4.54 -14.62
C VAL A 66 4.00 -6.04 -14.79
N GLY A 67 2.87 -6.71 -14.56
CA GLY A 67 2.70 -8.15 -14.80
C GLY A 67 2.94 -8.55 -16.25
N ALA A 68 2.52 -7.71 -17.20
CA ALA A 68 2.81 -7.89 -18.63
C ALA A 68 4.30 -7.64 -18.97
N ALA A 69 4.99 -6.77 -18.23
CA ALA A 69 6.42 -6.50 -18.38
C ALA A 69 7.33 -7.44 -17.54
N ALA A 70 6.77 -8.09 -16.51
CA ALA A 70 7.46 -8.91 -15.52
C ALA A 70 7.63 -10.36 -15.98
N SER A 71 7.27 -10.70 -17.22
CA SER A 71 7.81 -11.88 -17.88
C SER A 71 9.29 -11.62 -18.18
N LEU A 72 10.13 -11.72 -17.16
CA LEU A 72 11.57 -11.80 -17.34
C LEU A 72 11.84 -12.98 -18.26
N SER A 73 12.66 -12.78 -19.30
CA SER A 73 13.12 -13.90 -20.12
C SER A 73 13.82 -14.92 -19.23
N ASP A 74 13.75 -16.20 -19.61
CA ASP A 74 14.41 -17.27 -18.84
C ASP A 74 15.91 -17.00 -18.64
N ALA A 75 16.55 -16.35 -19.61
CA ALA A 75 17.92 -15.89 -19.52
C ALA A 75 18.15 -14.82 -18.44
N ALA A 76 17.25 -13.83 -18.30
CA ALA A 76 17.33 -12.82 -17.25
C ALA A 76 17.12 -13.44 -15.86
N ARG A 77 16.16 -14.37 -15.74
CA ARG A 77 15.91 -15.11 -14.49
C ARG A 77 17.13 -15.96 -14.08
N GLY A 78 17.78 -16.62 -15.03
CA GLY A 78 18.99 -17.40 -14.80
C GLY A 78 20.15 -16.55 -14.27
N ARG A 79 20.34 -15.34 -14.81
CA ARG A 79 21.38 -14.40 -14.34
C ARG A 79 21.14 -13.92 -12.90
N ILE A 80 19.90 -13.59 -12.56
CA ILE A 80 19.53 -13.16 -11.21
C ILE A 80 19.77 -14.31 -10.22
N ALA A 81 19.36 -15.54 -10.57
CA ALA A 81 19.55 -16.71 -9.71
C ALA A 81 21.02 -17.13 -9.54
N ALA A 82 21.89 -16.85 -10.51
CA ALA A 82 23.33 -17.05 -10.36
C ALA A 82 23.93 -16.01 -9.39
N CYS A 83 23.61 -14.73 -9.58
CA CYS A 83 24.07 -13.64 -8.73
C CYS A 83 23.67 -13.84 -7.25
N LEU A 84 22.41 -14.24 -6.99
CA LEU A 84 21.92 -14.51 -5.64
C LEU A 84 22.64 -15.69 -4.95
N ARG A 85 23.07 -16.70 -5.73
CA ARG A 85 23.85 -17.83 -5.19
C ARG A 85 25.27 -17.41 -4.83
N GLU A 86 25.91 -16.65 -5.72
CA GLU A 86 27.26 -16.09 -5.46
C GLU A 86 27.26 -15.17 -4.23
N GLU A 87 26.20 -14.38 -4.02
CA GLU A 87 26.08 -13.54 -2.82
C GLU A 87 25.87 -14.36 -1.54
N ALA A 88 25.11 -15.45 -1.60
CA ALA A 88 24.92 -16.35 -0.46
C ALA A 88 26.23 -17.05 -0.06
N GLU A 89 26.99 -17.55 -1.05
CA GLU A 89 28.29 -18.19 -0.85
C GLU A 89 29.37 -17.23 -0.33
N ARG A 90 29.20 -15.91 -0.52
CA ARG A 90 30.14 -14.89 -0.04
C ARG A 90 29.83 -14.39 1.38
N GLN A 91 28.68 -14.77 1.93
CA GLN A 91 28.26 -14.44 3.28
C GLN A 91 28.50 -15.58 4.30
N ASP A 92 28.83 -16.77 3.81
CA ASP A 92 29.38 -17.91 4.58
C ASP A 92 30.92 -17.83 4.69
#